data_AF-A0A829GDZ5-F1
#
_entry.id   AF-A0A829GDZ5-F1
#
_cell.length_a   1.000
_cell.length_b   1.000
_cell.length_c   1.000
_cell.angle_alpha   90.00
_cell.angle_beta   90.00
_cell.angle_gamma   90.00
#
_symmetry.space_group_name_H-M   'P 1'
#
loop_
_entity.id
_entity.type
_entity.pdbx_description
1 polymer ?
#
loop_
_entity_poly.entity_id
_entity_poly.type
_entity_poly.pdbx_seq_one_letter_code
_entity_poly.pdbx_strand_id
1 'polypeptide(L)'
;QHNGRTGRVRLWCDDHHSLETHGLAPGIHVAAKAVAKVGSLAMGLEALIYMLLILLGAISLGFSKLTANGGTAFNQIMTHYTGLIGTALLGAMTLLACLTTAIGLVTSFSQDLGHRFPKLGYHFFLPMTTIGAFLIANFGLDQIIAYSTPILMLLYPLAIALIMLGLMHPWIGKNTRIYKTTVAFTMIPALLDAIHALPAVLAQLPIFSSIQQFATTYIPWFGIGMDFVPFLLIGFLSGFIAAKLSGHKLAPDLPDPD
;
A
#
# COMPACT_ATOMS: atom_id res chain seq x y z
N GLN A 1 11.06 37.94 3.67
CA GLN A 1 11.57 36.55 3.54
C GLN A 1 10.49 35.47 3.72
N HIS A 2 9.21 35.75 3.44
CA HIS A 2 8.10 34.80 3.71
C HIS A 2 7.27 34.44 2.44
N ASN A 3 7.90 34.42 1.26
CA ASN A 3 7.19 34.32 -0.03
C ASN A 3 7.84 33.34 -1.03
N GLY A 4 8.28 32.17 -0.58
CA GLY A 4 8.97 31.17 -1.43
C GLY A 4 8.28 29.82 -1.59
N ARG A 5 7.28 29.49 -0.75
CA ARG A 5 6.66 28.14 -0.72
C ARG A 5 5.24 28.09 -1.29
N THR A 6 4.48 29.18 -1.18
CA THR A 6 3.24 29.39 -1.92
C THR A 6 3.47 29.47 -3.43
N GLY A 7 4.68 29.86 -3.84
CA GLY A 7 5.10 29.92 -5.23
C GLY A 7 5.16 28.57 -5.90
N ARG A 8 5.45 27.46 -5.20
CA ARG A 8 5.64 26.13 -5.84
C ARG A 8 4.34 25.38 -6.10
N VAL A 9 3.34 25.54 -5.23
CA VAL A 9 1.98 25.04 -5.48
C VAL A 9 1.29 25.92 -6.53
N ARG A 10 1.55 27.23 -6.49
CA ARG A 10 1.10 28.15 -7.53
C ARG A 10 1.79 27.85 -8.86
N LEU A 11 3.07 27.48 -8.87
CA LEU A 11 3.80 27.04 -10.06
C LEU A 11 3.21 25.76 -10.65
N TRP A 12 2.75 24.82 -9.82
CA TRP A 12 2.12 23.58 -10.30
C TRP A 12 0.73 23.83 -10.88
N CYS A 13 -0.04 24.75 -10.28
CA CYS A 13 -1.29 25.24 -10.87
C CYS A 13 -1.06 26.11 -12.13
N ASP A 14 -0.05 26.98 -12.14
CA ASP A 14 0.33 27.83 -13.28
C ASP A 14 0.91 26.99 -14.42
N ASP A 15 1.66 25.92 -14.15
CA ASP A 15 2.09 24.97 -15.19
C ASP A 15 0.87 24.27 -15.78
N HIS A 16 -0.08 23.85 -14.94
CA HIS A 16 -1.34 23.26 -15.43
C HIS A 16 -2.11 24.24 -16.34
N HIS A 17 -2.23 25.50 -15.91
CA HIS A 17 -2.94 26.55 -16.64
C HIS A 17 -2.18 27.01 -17.90
N SER A 18 -0.84 27.00 -17.87
CA SER A 18 0.05 27.32 -18.98
C SER A 18 0.03 26.21 -20.04
N LEU A 19 0.02 24.94 -19.61
CA LEU A 19 -0.14 23.76 -20.47
C LEU A 19 -1.53 23.74 -21.14
N GLU A 20 -2.58 24.18 -20.44
CA GLU A 20 -3.91 24.42 -21.02
C GLU A 20 -3.90 25.52 -22.09
N THR A 21 -3.19 26.64 -21.86
CA THR A 21 -3.10 27.74 -22.85
C THR A 21 -2.24 27.42 -24.08
N HIS A 22 -1.32 26.45 -23.97
CA HIS A 22 -0.45 26.02 -25.06
C HIS A 22 -0.99 24.79 -25.83
N GLY A 23 -2.24 24.37 -25.59
CA GLY A 23 -2.86 23.22 -26.27
C GLY A 23 -2.14 21.89 -25.99
N LEU A 24 -1.32 21.85 -24.94
CA LEU A 24 -0.45 20.75 -24.56
C LEU A 24 -0.84 20.20 -23.18
N ALA A 25 -2.09 20.39 -22.74
CA ALA A 25 -2.62 19.60 -21.64
C ALA A 25 -2.59 18.13 -22.12
N PRO A 26 -1.70 17.26 -21.58
CA PRO A 26 -1.88 15.85 -21.83
C PRO A 26 -3.27 15.55 -21.26
N GLY A 27 -4.23 15.21 -22.13
CA GLY A 27 -5.55 14.84 -21.67
C GLY A 27 -5.40 13.84 -20.52
N ILE A 28 -6.29 13.85 -19.54
CA ILE A 28 -6.21 12.98 -18.35
C ILE A 28 -5.87 11.53 -18.74
N HIS A 29 -6.34 11.08 -19.91
CA HIS A 29 -6.01 9.81 -20.55
C HIS A 29 -4.53 9.61 -20.92
N VAL A 30 -3.83 10.63 -21.45
CA VAL A 30 -2.40 10.60 -21.78
C VAL A 30 -1.55 10.48 -20.52
N ALA A 31 -1.84 11.28 -19.49
CA ALA A 31 -1.15 11.21 -18.20
C ALA A 31 -1.38 9.84 -17.52
N ALA A 32 -2.63 9.35 -17.49
CA ALA A 32 -2.97 8.05 -16.94
C ALA A 32 -2.26 6.89 -17.68
N LYS A 33 -2.20 6.95 -19.02
CA LYS A 33 -1.52 5.94 -19.84
C LYS A 33 -0.01 5.93 -19.62
N ALA A 34 0.60 7.11 -19.46
CA ALA A 34 2.03 7.22 -19.14
C ALA A 34 2.33 6.62 -17.76
N VAL A 35 1.54 6.97 -16.74
CA VAL A 35 1.68 6.42 -15.38
C VAL A 35 1.50 4.91 -15.37
N ALA A 36 0.50 4.38 -16.08
CA ALA A 36 0.27 2.93 -16.18
C ALA A 36 1.45 2.20 -16.83
N LYS A 37 2.02 2.75 -17.92
CA LYS A 37 3.16 2.14 -18.62
C LYS A 37 4.40 2.11 -17.73
N VAL A 38 4.76 3.25 -17.13
CA VAL A 38 5.93 3.35 -16.25
C VAL A 38 5.72 2.50 -14.98
N GLY A 39 4.52 2.54 -14.40
CA GLY A 39 4.16 1.73 -13.24
C GLY A 39 4.26 0.23 -13.51
N SER A 40 3.77 -0.24 -14.66
CA SER A 40 3.86 -1.67 -15.02
C SER A 40 5.30 -2.16 -15.17
N LEU A 41 6.19 -1.32 -15.73
CA LEU A 41 7.63 -1.63 -15.83
C LEU A 41 8.29 -1.66 -14.45
N ALA A 42 7.98 -0.68 -13.60
CA ALA A 42 8.51 -0.60 -12.25
C ALA A 42 8.09 -1.81 -11.40
N MET A 43 6.80 -2.15 -11.40
CA MET A 43 6.27 -3.32 -10.68
C MET A 43 6.88 -4.63 -11.18
N GLY A 44 7.10 -4.78 -12.50
CA GLY A 44 7.74 -5.97 -13.06
C GLY A 44 9.21 -6.13 -12.60
N LEU A 45 9.97 -5.04 -12.59
CA LEU A 45 11.35 -5.05 -12.10
C LEU A 45 11.42 -5.29 -10.58
N GLU A 46 10.51 -4.70 -9.81
CA GLU A 46 10.41 -4.90 -8.36
C GLU A 46 10.07 -6.36 -8.01
N ALA A 47 9.12 -6.98 -8.72
CA ALA A 47 8.77 -8.38 -8.55
C ALA A 47 9.97 -9.31 -8.81
N LEU A 48 10.76 -9.02 -9.87
CA LEU A 48 11.97 -9.76 -10.17
C LEU A 48 13.01 -9.63 -9.03
N ILE A 49 13.23 -8.41 -8.54
CA ILE A 49 14.17 -8.15 -7.44
C ILE A 49 13.73 -8.89 -6.17
N TYR A 50 12.44 -8.87 -5.81
CA TYR A 50 11.95 -9.62 -4.65
C TYR A 50 12.12 -11.12 -4.80
N MET A 51 11.91 -11.69 -5.99
CA MET A 51 12.18 -13.11 -6.23
C MET A 51 13.66 -13.44 -5.98
N LEU A 52 14.57 -12.61 -6.49
CA LEU A 52 16.01 -12.78 -6.28
C LEU A 52 16.39 -12.64 -4.81
N LEU A 53 15.77 -11.70 -4.07
CA LEU A 53 15.99 -11.53 -2.63
C LEU A 53 15.48 -12.72 -1.82
N ILE A 54 14.33 -13.29 -2.18
CA ILE A 54 13.80 -14.50 -1.55
C ILE A 54 14.75 -15.68 -1.78
N LEU A 55 15.24 -15.85 -3.03
CA LEU A 55 16.22 -16.88 -3.35
C LEU A 55 17.53 -16.67 -2.59
N LEU A 56 18.02 -15.44 -2.51
CA LEU A 56 19.23 -15.09 -1.76
C LEU A 56 19.06 -15.38 -0.27
N GLY A 57 17.90 -15.04 0.30
CA GLY A 57 17.56 -15.36 1.69
C GLY A 57 17.49 -16.86 1.95
N ALA A 58 16.91 -17.63 1.03
CA ALA A 58 16.85 -19.09 1.13
C ALA A 58 18.25 -19.73 1.07
N ILE A 59 19.11 -19.28 0.15
CA ILE A 59 20.50 -19.75 0.03
C ILE A 59 21.32 -19.35 1.27
N SER A 60 21.01 -18.20 1.88
CA SER A 60 21.69 -17.74 3.09
C SER A 60 21.55 -18.68 4.29
N LEU A 61 20.50 -19.49 4.34
CA LEU A 61 20.31 -20.48 5.40
C LEU A 61 21.36 -21.60 5.39
N GLY A 62 22.08 -21.77 4.27
CA GLY A 62 23.15 -22.76 4.14
C GLY A 62 24.45 -22.38 4.87
N PHE A 63 24.67 -21.09 5.15
CA PHE A 63 25.90 -20.60 5.79
C PHE A 63 25.67 -19.64 6.97
N SER A 64 24.45 -19.12 7.15
CA SER A 64 24.07 -18.27 8.29
C SER A 64 22.94 -18.90 9.08
N LYS A 65 22.93 -18.65 10.40
CA LYS A 65 21.79 -19.00 11.25
C LYS A 65 20.61 -18.07 10.97
N LEU A 66 19.40 -18.55 11.26
CA LEU A 66 18.18 -17.75 11.18
C LEU A 66 18.30 -16.53 12.10
N THR A 67 18.15 -15.34 11.52
CA THR A 67 18.30 -14.07 12.23
C THR A 67 16.95 -13.55 12.73
N ALA A 68 16.97 -12.67 13.73
CA ALA A 68 15.76 -12.13 14.35
C ALA A 68 14.89 -11.31 13.38
N ASN A 69 15.50 -10.63 12.40
CA ASN A 69 14.78 -9.81 11.43
C ASN A 69 15.50 -9.71 10.07
N GLY A 70 14.76 -9.24 9.06
CA GLY A 70 15.27 -9.10 7.69
C GLY A 70 16.46 -8.13 7.55
N GLY A 71 16.53 -7.08 8.38
CA GLY A 71 17.64 -6.13 8.34
C GLY A 71 18.98 -6.74 8.78
N THR A 72 18.95 -7.48 9.88
CA THR A 72 20.13 -8.21 10.39
C THR A 72 20.52 -9.37 9.47
N ALA A 73 19.55 -10.10 8.91
CA ALA A 73 19.79 -11.13 7.91
C ALA A 73 20.49 -10.56 6.67
N PHE A 74 20.02 -9.43 6.14
CA PHE A 74 20.59 -8.83 4.94
C PHE A 74 22.00 -8.27 5.16
N ASN A 75 22.27 -7.69 6.34
CA ASN A 75 23.61 -7.25 6.71
C ASN A 75 24.59 -8.44 6.84
N GLN A 76 24.15 -9.56 7.43
CA GLN A 76 24.97 -10.79 7.50
C GLN A 76 25.31 -11.34 6.12
N ILE A 77 24.33 -11.37 5.21
CA ILE A 77 24.55 -11.78 3.81
C ILE A 77 25.61 -10.89 3.16
N MET A 78 25.48 -9.56 3.24
CA MET A 78 26.48 -8.67 2.63
C MET A 78 27.85 -8.75 3.29
N THR A 79 27.90 -8.93 4.61
CA THR A 79 29.17 -9.13 5.33
C THR A 79 29.89 -10.37 4.80
N HIS A 80 29.15 -11.47 4.56
CA HIS A 80 29.71 -12.71 4.06
C HIS A 80 30.28 -12.57 2.63
N TYR A 81 29.58 -11.89 1.72
CA TYR A 81 30.00 -11.79 0.32
C TYR A 81 30.98 -10.65 0.02
N THR A 82 30.85 -9.53 0.70
CA THR A 82 31.54 -8.27 0.35
C THR A 82 32.33 -7.66 1.49
N GLY A 83 32.31 -8.30 2.67
CA GLY A 83 32.97 -7.79 3.86
C GLY A 83 32.45 -6.43 4.31
N LEU A 84 33.31 -5.68 5.01
CA LEU A 84 32.95 -4.39 5.61
C LEU A 84 32.66 -3.29 4.57
N ILE A 85 33.31 -3.33 3.40
CA ILE A 85 33.15 -2.29 2.38
C ILE A 85 31.75 -2.36 1.77
N GLY A 86 31.27 -3.56 1.43
CA GLY A 86 29.94 -3.69 0.84
C GLY A 86 28.80 -3.53 1.83
N THR A 87 28.99 -3.82 3.13
CA THR A 87 27.98 -3.51 4.16
C THR A 87 27.85 -2.00 4.39
N ALA A 88 28.95 -1.25 4.34
CA ALA A 88 28.90 0.21 4.39
C ALA A 88 28.19 0.80 3.16
N LEU A 89 28.49 0.29 1.97
CA LEU A 89 27.81 0.68 0.73
C LEU A 89 26.31 0.35 0.78
N LEU A 90 25.97 -0.83 1.30
CA LEU A 90 24.59 -1.25 1.52
C LEU A 90 23.85 -0.25 2.42
N GLY A 91 24.45 0.11 3.56
CA GLY A 91 23.86 1.10 4.47
C GLY A 91 23.61 2.46 3.79
N ALA A 92 24.56 2.93 2.99
CA ALA A 92 24.41 4.17 2.23
C ALA A 92 23.27 4.09 1.20
N MET A 93 23.18 2.98 0.44
CA MET A 93 22.12 2.76 -0.54
C MET A 93 20.75 2.64 0.11
N THR A 94 20.64 1.90 1.21
CA THR A 94 19.40 1.78 1.99
C THR A 94 18.97 3.14 2.55
N LEU A 95 19.91 3.95 3.05
CA LEU A 95 19.59 5.30 3.54
C LEU A 95 19.01 6.17 2.42
N LEU A 96 19.63 6.18 1.23
CA LEU A 96 19.14 6.94 0.08
C LEU A 96 17.77 6.44 -0.40
N ALA A 97 17.58 5.14 -0.50
CA ALA A 97 16.32 4.52 -0.90
C ALA A 97 15.18 4.84 0.09
N CYS A 98 15.42 4.66 1.39
CA CYS A 98 14.42 4.95 2.41
C CYS A 98 14.12 6.45 2.51
N LEU A 99 15.11 7.32 2.27
CA LEU A 99 14.91 8.77 2.27
C LEU A 99 13.93 9.20 1.16
N THR A 100 14.08 8.70 -0.07
CA THR A 100 13.15 9.06 -1.15
C THR A 100 11.73 8.55 -0.90
N THR A 101 11.58 7.33 -0.40
CA THR A 101 10.26 6.76 -0.05
C THR A 101 9.60 7.54 1.10
N ALA A 102 10.36 7.89 2.14
CA ALA A 102 9.85 8.68 3.25
C ALA A 102 9.38 10.07 2.79
N ILE A 103 10.15 10.76 1.95
CA ILE A 103 9.77 12.09 1.40
C ILE A 103 8.48 11.98 0.59
N GLY A 104 8.34 10.94 -0.25
CA GLY A 104 7.13 10.70 -1.04
C GLY A 104 5.89 10.51 -0.15
N LEU A 105 5.96 9.57 0.79
CA LEU A 105 4.83 9.25 1.68
C LEU A 105 4.43 10.44 2.56
N VAL A 106 5.41 11.13 3.18
CA VAL A 106 5.15 12.28 4.05
C VAL A 106 4.51 13.43 3.26
N THR A 107 4.96 13.68 2.02
CA THR A 107 4.41 14.75 1.18
C THR A 107 2.97 14.42 0.77
N SER A 108 2.71 13.23 0.22
CA SER A 108 1.38 12.82 -0.22
C SER A 108 0.38 12.75 0.94
N PHE A 109 0.79 12.21 2.09
CA PHE A 109 -0.06 12.13 3.27
C PHE A 109 -0.41 13.53 3.82
N SER A 110 0.58 14.43 3.88
CA SER A 110 0.35 15.80 4.36
C SER A 110 -0.54 16.60 3.41
N GLN A 111 -0.46 16.33 2.10
CA GLN A 111 -1.35 16.93 1.10
C GLN A 111 -2.78 16.43 1.24
N ASP A 112 -2.97 15.11 1.36
CA ASP A 112 -4.31 14.51 1.53
C ASP A 112 -4.99 15.02 2.81
N LEU A 113 -4.25 15.01 3.93
CA LEU A 113 -4.77 15.47 5.21
C LEU A 113 -5.00 16.98 5.26
N GLY A 114 -4.14 17.75 4.59
CA GLY A 114 -4.30 19.19 4.40
C GLY A 114 -5.53 19.55 3.56
N HIS A 115 -5.86 18.77 2.52
CA HIS A 115 -7.10 18.91 1.76
C HIS A 115 -8.32 18.51 2.59
N ARG A 116 -8.21 17.43 3.38
CA ARG A 116 -9.32 16.94 4.21
C ARG A 116 -9.64 17.88 5.38
N PHE A 117 -8.63 18.51 5.98
CA PHE A 117 -8.76 19.44 7.10
C PHE A 117 -8.19 20.83 6.74
N PRO A 118 -8.93 21.65 5.98
CA PRO A 118 -8.45 22.93 5.45
C PRO A 118 -8.15 23.98 6.53
N LYS A 119 -8.62 23.78 7.77
CA LYS A 119 -8.35 24.67 8.91
C LYS A 119 -6.91 24.57 9.45
N LEU A 120 -6.29 23.39 9.36
CA LEU A 120 -4.94 23.14 9.87
C LEU A 120 -3.88 23.21 8.75
N GLY A 121 -4.27 22.87 7.52
CA GLY A 121 -3.46 23.05 6.31
C GLY A 121 -2.22 22.15 6.22
N TYR A 122 -1.60 22.11 5.04
CA TYR A 122 -0.41 21.29 4.73
C TYR A 122 0.78 21.55 5.68
N HIS A 123 0.99 22.81 6.05
CA HIS A 123 2.15 23.24 6.84
C HIS A 123 2.14 22.75 8.29
N PHE A 124 0.97 22.34 8.82
CA PHE A 124 0.86 21.74 10.14
C PHE A 124 1.09 20.21 10.10
N PHE A 125 0.50 19.54 9.10
CA PHE A 125 0.59 18.07 9.00
C PHE A 125 1.97 17.57 8.57
N LEU A 126 2.73 18.37 7.82
CA LEU A 126 4.09 18.04 7.39
C LEU A 126 5.06 17.78 8.57
N PRO A 127 5.27 18.73 9.50
CA PRO A 127 6.11 18.48 10.68
C PRO A 127 5.49 17.45 11.62
N MET A 128 4.16 17.41 11.77
CA MET A 128 3.48 16.44 12.63
C MET A 128 3.79 14.99 12.21
N THR A 129 3.66 14.68 10.91
CA THR A 129 3.94 13.35 10.37
C THR A 129 5.42 13.00 10.48
N THR A 130 6.30 13.98 10.23
CA THR A 130 7.76 13.78 10.32
C THR A 130 8.21 13.50 11.76
N ILE A 131 7.73 14.28 12.73
CA ILE A 131 8.03 14.08 14.15
C ILE A 131 7.43 12.76 14.63
N GLY A 132 6.21 12.42 14.21
CA GLY A 132 5.59 11.13 14.51
C GLY A 132 6.43 9.95 14.02
N ALA A 133 6.90 9.99 12.77
CA ALA A 133 7.80 8.97 12.22
C ALA A 133 9.14 8.91 12.98
N PHE A 134 9.71 10.06 13.35
CA PHE A 134 10.94 10.11 14.14
C PHE A 134 10.76 9.46 15.52
N LEU A 135 9.66 9.75 16.23
CA LEU A 135 9.37 9.13 17.51
C LEU A 135 9.25 7.60 17.38
N ILE A 136 8.50 7.11 16.38
CA ILE A 136 8.30 5.68 16.15
C ILE A 136 9.62 4.98 15.76
N ALA A 137 10.50 5.63 14.99
CA ALA A 137 11.77 5.05 14.57
C ALA A 137 12.72 4.70 15.74
N ASN A 138 12.53 5.31 16.92
CA ASN A 138 13.35 5.03 18.10
C ASN A 138 12.98 3.71 18.82
N PHE A 139 11.84 3.07 18.50
CA PHE A 139 11.36 1.85 19.18
C PHE A 139 12.05 0.55 18.72
N GLY A 140 12.86 0.61 17.66
CA GLY A 140 13.54 -0.55 17.09
C GLY A 140 12.69 -1.33 16.08
N LEU A 141 13.37 -1.98 15.13
CA LEU A 141 12.73 -2.61 13.96
C LEU A 141 11.73 -3.71 14.33
N ASP A 142 12.08 -4.59 15.28
CA ASP A 142 11.23 -5.74 15.65
C ASP A 142 9.88 -5.29 16.24
N GLN A 143 9.90 -4.26 17.08
CA GLN A 143 8.68 -3.70 17.67
C GLN A 143 7.84 -2.98 16.60
N ILE A 144 8.48 -2.20 15.72
CA ILE A 144 7.79 -1.51 14.63
C ILE A 144 7.08 -2.53 13.72
N ILE A 145 7.75 -3.64 13.37
CA ILE A 145 7.15 -4.72 12.59
C ILE A 145 6.00 -5.37 13.36
N ALA A 146 6.18 -5.71 14.64
CA ALA A 146 5.14 -6.35 15.44
C ALA A 146 3.85 -5.50 15.54
N TYR A 147 3.98 -4.18 15.69
CA TYR A 147 2.82 -3.27 15.72
C TYR A 147 2.24 -2.98 14.32
N SER A 148 3.09 -2.94 13.29
CA SER A 148 2.64 -2.66 11.92
C SER A 148 2.00 -3.87 11.25
N THR A 149 2.37 -5.10 11.63
CA THR A 149 1.83 -6.34 11.06
C THR A 149 0.30 -6.43 11.12
N PRO A 150 -0.38 -6.23 12.27
CA PRO A 150 -1.85 -6.29 12.31
C PRO A 150 -2.52 -5.18 11.50
N ILE A 151 -1.91 -3.99 11.45
CA ILE A 151 -2.39 -2.87 10.64
C ILE A 151 -2.27 -3.22 9.15
N LEU A 152 -1.15 -3.81 8.75
CA LEU A 152 -0.89 -4.21 7.38
C LEU A 152 -1.83 -5.32 6.93
N MET A 153 -2.08 -6.34 7.76
CA MET A 153 -3.06 -7.39 7.48
C MET A 153 -4.49 -6.86 7.29
N LEU A 154 -4.85 -5.78 7.98
CA LEU A 154 -6.14 -5.11 7.76
C LEU A 154 -6.15 -4.28 6.46
N LEU A 155 -5.09 -3.51 6.21
CA LEU A 155 -5.04 -2.57 5.08
C LEU A 155 -4.81 -3.27 3.74
N TYR A 156 -4.05 -4.36 3.72
CA TYR A 156 -3.66 -5.08 2.51
C TYR A 156 -4.88 -5.56 1.69
N PRO A 157 -5.85 -6.31 2.26
CA PRO A 157 -7.01 -6.78 1.50
C PRO A 157 -7.89 -5.65 1.02
N LEU A 158 -8.06 -4.61 1.85
CA LEU A 158 -8.87 -3.44 1.52
C LEU A 158 -8.25 -2.64 0.37
N ALA A 159 -6.95 -2.42 0.41
CA ALA A 159 -6.23 -1.72 -0.65
C ALA A 159 -6.31 -2.49 -1.98
N ILE A 160 -6.11 -3.81 -1.96
CA ILE A 160 -6.25 -4.65 -3.16
C ILE A 160 -7.67 -4.59 -3.72
N ALA A 161 -8.69 -4.67 -2.85
CA ALA A 161 -10.08 -4.57 -3.29
C ALA A 161 -10.37 -3.23 -3.96
N LEU A 162 -9.87 -2.12 -3.40
CA LEU A 162 -10.05 -0.78 -3.97
C LEU A 162 -9.29 -0.59 -5.29
N ILE A 163 -8.06 -1.12 -5.39
CA ILE A 163 -7.28 -1.09 -6.64
C ILE A 163 -8.00 -1.90 -7.73
N MET A 164 -8.47 -3.10 -7.40
CA MET A 164 -9.20 -3.97 -8.31
C MET A 164 -10.49 -3.30 -8.80
N LEU A 165 -11.29 -2.73 -7.90
CA LEU A 165 -12.49 -1.97 -8.27
C LEU A 165 -12.16 -0.70 -9.08
N GLY A 166 -11.05 -0.01 -8.77
CA GLY A 166 -10.57 1.14 -9.53
C GLY A 166 -10.21 0.77 -10.97
N LEU A 167 -9.56 -0.38 -11.18
CA LEU A 167 -9.24 -0.90 -12.51
C LEU A 167 -10.49 -1.34 -13.28
N MET A 168 -11.49 -1.89 -12.59
CA MET A 168 -12.77 -2.30 -13.18
C MET A 168 -13.79 -1.15 -13.30
N HIS A 169 -13.44 0.05 -12.85
CA HIS A 169 -14.28 1.24 -12.93
C HIS A 169 -14.81 1.54 -14.35
N PRO A 170 -14.02 1.40 -15.43
CA PRO A 170 -14.52 1.64 -16.79
C PRO A 170 -15.62 0.65 -17.23
N TRP A 171 -15.66 -0.56 -16.64
CA TRP A 171 -16.62 -1.61 -17.02
C TRP A 171 -17.87 -1.61 -16.13
N ILE A 172 -17.70 -1.17 -14.88
CA ILE A 172 -18.74 -1.23 -13.84
C ILE A 172 -19.41 0.13 -13.62
N GLY A 173 -18.75 1.23 -14.02
CA GLY A 173 -19.11 2.59 -13.68
C GLY A 173 -18.92 2.90 -12.18
N LYS A 174 -19.28 4.12 -11.77
CA LYS A 174 -19.25 4.56 -10.36
C LYS A 174 -20.42 4.00 -9.54
N ASN A 175 -20.68 2.69 -9.64
CA ASN A 175 -21.76 2.07 -8.89
C ASN A 175 -21.37 1.87 -7.41
N THR A 176 -21.82 2.82 -6.58
CA THR A 176 -21.56 2.83 -5.12
C THR A 176 -21.94 1.51 -4.44
N ARG A 177 -22.91 0.75 -4.97
CA ARG A 177 -23.34 -0.53 -4.39
C ARG A 177 -22.28 -1.62 -4.52
N ILE A 178 -21.56 -1.68 -5.64
CA ILE A 178 -20.48 -2.66 -5.86
C ILE A 178 -19.29 -2.35 -4.97
N TYR A 179 -18.94 -1.06 -4.84
CA TYR A 179 -17.91 -0.60 -3.92
C TYR A 179 -18.22 -0.97 -2.47
N LYS A 180 -19.43 -0.63 -2.00
CA LYS A 180 -19.82 -0.91 -0.60
C LYS A 180 -19.88 -2.41 -0.30
N THR A 181 -20.46 -3.20 -1.20
CA THR A 181 -20.59 -4.65 -0.99
C THR A 181 -19.23 -5.34 -1.01
N THR A 182 -18.39 -5.07 -2.02
CA THR A 182 -17.05 -5.68 -2.10
C THR A 182 -16.21 -5.31 -0.88
N VAL A 183 -16.17 -4.02 -0.50
CA VAL A 183 -15.43 -3.57 0.68
C VAL A 183 -15.97 -4.21 1.96
N ALA A 184 -17.29 -4.26 2.16
CA ALA A 184 -17.90 -4.86 3.35
C ALA A 184 -17.55 -6.35 3.49
N PHE A 185 -17.61 -7.11 2.38
CA PHE A 185 -17.25 -8.53 2.40
C PHE A 185 -15.76 -8.75 2.62
N THR A 186 -14.88 -7.91 2.04
CA THR A 186 -13.43 -8.00 2.29
C THR A 186 -13.01 -7.55 3.69
N MET A 187 -13.83 -6.74 4.36
CA MET A 187 -13.54 -6.25 5.70
C MET A 187 -13.65 -7.35 6.77
N ILE A 188 -14.50 -8.35 6.55
CA ILE A 188 -14.70 -9.49 7.47
C ILE A 188 -13.40 -10.31 7.63
N PRO A 189 -12.81 -10.88 6.57
CA PRO A 189 -11.54 -11.62 6.69
C PRO A 189 -10.39 -10.72 7.12
N ALA A 190 -10.30 -9.49 6.60
CA ALA A 190 -9.24 -8.56 6.98
C ALA A 190 -9.23 -8.24 8.49
N LEU A 191 -10.41 -8.13 9.11
CA LEU A 191 -10.52 -7.93 10.55
C LEU A 191 -10.13 -9.19 11.33
N LEU A 192 -10.51 -10.37 10.82
CA LEU A 192 -10.09 -11.64 11.40
C LEU A 192 -8.57 -11.80 11.35
N ASP A 193 -7.93 -11.53 10.22
CA ASP A 193 -6.47 -11.60 10.08
C ASP A 193 -5.74 -10.60 10.99
N ALA A 194 -6.25 -9.37 11.08
CA ALA A 194 -5.70 -8.35 11.96
C ALA A 194 -5.75 -8.80 13.44
N ILE A 195 -6.82 -9.50 13.83
CA ILE A 195 -6.96 -10.06 15.18
C ILE A 195 -5.99 -11.22 15.39
N HIS A 196 -5.81 -12.11 14.41
CA HIS A 196 -4.86 -13.22 14.50
C HIS A 196 -3.40 -12.75 14.54
N ALA A 197 -3.11 -11.63 13.87
CA ALA A 197 -1.79 -11.01 13.83
C ALA A 197 -1.46 -10.18 15.09
N LEU A 198 -2.37 -10.09 16.08
CA LEU A 198 -2.08 -9.43 17.35
C LEU A 198 -1.04 -10.21 18.17
N PRO A 199 -0.19 -9.51 18.95
CA PRO A 199 0.85 -10.14 19.76
C PRO A 199 0.27 -11.14 20.77
N ALA A 200 1.09 -12.13 21.12
CA ALA A 200 0.74 -13.34 21.89
C ALA A 200 -0.02 -13.11 23.22
N VAL A 201 -0.03 -11.90 23.76
CA VAL A 201 -0.77 -11.54 24.98
C VAL A 201 -2.28 -11.53 24.76
N LEU A 202 -2.76 -11.18 23.56
CA LEU A 202 -4.20 -11.24 23.23
C LEU A 202 -4.61 -12.56 22.55
N ALA A 203 -3.71 -13.18 21.79
CA ALA A 203 -3.96 -14.43 21.08
C ALA A 203 -4.18 -15.65 22.02
N GLN A 204 -3.80 -15.54 23.30
CA GLN A 204 -3.98 -16.59 24.32
C GLN A 204 -5.37 -16.63 24.95
N LEU A 205 -6.28 -15.70 24.62
CA LEU A 205 -7.66 -15.80 25.11
C LEU A 205 -8.36 -16.97 24.41
N PRO A 206 -9.07 -17.85 25.14
CA PRO A 206 -9.67 -19.09 24.63
C PRO A 206 -10.73 -18.87 23.54
N ILE A 207 -11.22 -17.63 23.41
CA ILE A 207 -12.14 -17.21 22.36
C ILE A 207 -11.43 -17.13 21.00
N PHE A 208 -10.16 -16.69 20.97
CA PHE A 208 -9.41 -16.54 19.72
C PHE A 208 -8.89 -17.87 19.18
N SER A 209 -8.48 -18.81 20.04
CA SER A 209 -8.08 -20.16 19.61
C SER A 209 -9.25 -20.93 18.95
N SER A 210 -10.46 -20.76 19.46
CA SER A 210 -11.68 -21.39 18.92
C SER A 210 -12.07 -20.80 17.55
N ILE A 211 -11.94 -19.47 17.39
CA ILE A 211 -12.16 -18.77 16.12
C ILE A 211 -11.09 -19.16 15.10
N GLN A 212 -9.83 -19.32 15.52
CA GLN A 212 -8.72 -19.70 14.65
C GLN A 212 -8.86 -21.13 14.12
N GLN A 213 -9.35 -22.07 14.95
CA GLN A 213 -9.64 -23.43 14.52
C GLN A 213 -10.83 -23.50 13.55
N PHE A 214 -11.84 -22.64 13.74
CA PHE A 214 -12.94 -22.49 12.80
C PHE A 214 -12.48 -21.87 11.46
N ALA A 215 -11.65 -20.82 11.52
CA ALA A 215 -11.10 -20.14 10.35
C ALA A 215 -10.20 -21.07 9.51
N THR A 216 -9.30 -21.84 10.14
CA THR A 216 -8.46 -22.83 9.44
C THR A 216 -9.25 -23.97 8.81
N THR A 217 -10.42 -24.33 9.36
CA THR A 217 -11.23 -25.46 8.87
C THR A 217 -12.21 -25.06 7.76
N TYR A 218 -12.80 -23.86 7.85
CA TYR A 218 -13.87 -23.43 6.94
C TYR A 218 -13.42 -22.42 5.88
N ILE A 219 -12.27 -21.74 6.06
CA ILE A 219 -11.80 -20.74 5.11
C ILE A 219 -10.64 -21.32 4.28
N PRO A 220 -10.88 -21.62 2.98
CA PRO A 220 -9.81 -22.07 2.11
C PRO A 220 -8.70 -21.00 2.00
N TRP A 221 -7.44 -21.44 2.02
CA TRP A 221 -6.22 -20.61 2.01
C TRP A 221 -5.88 -19.80 3.26
N PHE A 222 -6.58 -19.99 4.38
CA PHE A 222 -6.22 -19.35 5.65
C PHE A 222 -4.80 -19.69 6.12
N GLY A 223 -4.33 -20.92 5.88
CA GLY A 223 -2.96 -21.34 6.23
C GLY A 223 -1.84 -20.60 5.46
N ILE A 224 -2.17 -19.85 4.40
CA ILE A 224 -1.21 -19.08 3.58
C ILE A 224 -1.46 -17.55 3.74
N GLY A 225 -2.49 -17.14 4.51
CA GLY A 225 -2.87 -15.73 4.66
C GLY A 225 -3.51 -15.12 3.41
N MET A 226 -4.14 -15.96 2.56
CA MET A 226 -4.88 -15.53 1.36
C MET A 226 -6.39 -15.79 1.50
N ASP A 227 -6.87 -15.88 2.73
CA ASP A 227 -8.26 -16.04 3.11
C ASP A 227 -9.15 -14.90 2.60
N PHE A 228 -8.64 -13.69 2.43
CA PHE A 228 -9.40 -12.58 1.86
C PHE A 228 -9.82 -12.78 0.38
N VAL A 229 -9.08 -13.57 -0.40
CA VAL A 229 -9.31 -13.76 -1.85
C VAL A 229 -10.71 -14.33 -2.15
N PRO A 230 -11.16 -15.44 -1.52
CA PRO A 230 -12.51 -15.95 -1.73
C PRO A 230 -13.60 -14.93 -1.32
N PHE A 231 -13.42 -14.19 -0.22
CA PHE A 231 -14.38 -13.16 0.19
C PHE A 231 -14.41 -11.96 -0.76
N LEU A 232 -13.27 -11.58 -1.34
CA LEU A 232 -13.17 -10.55 -2.36
C LEU A 232 -13.96 -10.97 -3.61
N LEU A 233 -13.80 -12.21 -4.06
CA LEU A 233 -14.54 -12.75 -5.21
C LEU A 233 -16.05 -12.80 -4.92
N ILE A 234 -16.47 -13.29 -3.75
CA ILE A 234 -17.88 -13.34 -3.35
C ILE A 234 -18.48 -11.93 -3.24
N GLY A 235 -17.74 -10.99 -2.63
CA GLY A 235 -18.13 -9.59 -2.52
C GLY A 235 -18.31 -8.92 -3.89
N PHE A 236 -17.37 -9.18 -4.81
CA PHE A 236 -17.45 -8.69 -6.17
C PHE A 236 -18.64 -9.28 -6.95
N LEU A 237 -18.81 -10.61 -6.92
CA LEU A 237 -19.91 -11.32 -7.59
C LEU A 237 -21.29 -10.88 -7.06
N SER A 238 -21.44 -10.81 -5.74
CA SER A 238 -22.69 -10.36 -5.10
C SER A 238 -23.00 -8.89 -5.42
N GLY A 239 -21.98 -8.03 -5.41
CA GLY A 239 -22.11 -6.63 -5.85
C GLY A 239 -22.56 -6.52 -7.30
N PHE A 240 -21.95 -7.28 -8.20
CA PHE A 240 -22.27 -7.29 -9.63
C PHE A 240 -23.70 -7.78 -9.89
N ILE A 241 -24.12 -8.87 -9.23
CA ILE A 241 -25.50 -9.40 -9.32
C ILE A 241 -26.50 -8.37 -8.78
N ALA A 242 -26.22 -7.75 -7.63
CA ALA A 242 -27.08 -6.73 -7.04
C ALA A 242 -27.20 -5.49 -7.95
N ALA A 243 -26.13 -5.09 -8.63
CA ALA A 243 -26.16 -3.99 -9.59
C ALA A 243 -27.01 -4.31 -10.83
N LYS A 244 -26.87 -5.53 -11.37
CA LYS A 244 -27.66 -6.00 -12.52
C LYS A 244 -29.16 -6.11 -12.18
N LEU A 245 -29.49 -6.62 -10.99
CA LEU A 245 -30.88 -6.72 -10.51
C LEU A 245 -31.52 -5.36 -10.20
N SER A 246 -30.71 -4.34 -9.86
CA SER A 246 -31.22 -2.99 -9.57
C SER A 246 -31.50 -2.14 -10.81
N GLY A 247 -31.34 -2.71 -12.02
CA GLY A 247 -31.56 -1.98 -13.28
C GLY A 247 -30.61 -0.80 -13.49
N HIS A 248 -29.52 -0.69 -12.73
CA HIS A 248 -28.51 0.35 -12.92
C HIS A 248 -27.76 0.02 -14.21
N LYS A 249 -27.72 0.94 -15.17
CA LYS A 249 -26.94 0.77 -16.40
C LYS A 249 -25.46 0.59 -16.01
N LEU A 250 -24.90 -0.60 -16.24
CA LEU A 250 -23.46 -0.83 -16.22
C LEU A 250 -22.86 -0.25 -17.51
N ALA A 251 -22.59 1.07 -17.50
CA ALA A 251 -21.92 1.92 -18.50
C ALA A 251 -22.53 1.94 -19.94
N PRO A 252 -22.38 3.00 -20.76
CA PRO A 252 -21.31 4.00 -20.82
C PRO A 252 -21.75 5.47 -20.64
N ASP A 253 -20.82 6.33 -20.20
CA ASP A 253 -20.68 7.71 -20.68
C ASP A 253 -19.18 8.07 -20.50
N LEU A 254 -18.38 7.70 -21.50
CA LEU A 254 -17.19 8.48 -21.80
C LEU A 254 -17.71 9.79 -22.40
N PRO A 255 -17.35 10.98 -21.90
CA PRO A 255 -17.56 12.19 -22.66
C PRO A 255 -16.85 12.02 -24.01
N ASP A 256 -17.56 12.27 -25.11
CA ASP A 256 -16.90 12.46 -26.41
C ASP A 256 -15.86 13.58 -26.27
N PRO A 257 -14.67 13.43 -26.87
CA PRO A 257 -13.66 14.46 -26.86
C PRO A 257 -14.10 15.60 -27.81
N ASP A 258 -14.84 16.55 -27.27
CA ASP A 258 -15.06 17.89 -27.84
C ASP A 258 -14.12 18.90 -27.17
#